data_AF-A0A3P9CGK8-F1
#
_entry.id   AF-A0A3P9CGK8-F1
#
_cell.length_a   1.000
_cell.length_b   1.000
_cell.length_c   1.000
_cell.angle_alpha   90.00
_cell.angle_beta   90.00
_cell.angle_gamma   90.00
#
_symmetry.space_group_name_H-M   'P 1'
#
loop_
_entity.id
_entity.type
_entity.pdbx_description
1 polymer ?
#
loop_
_entity_poly.entity_id
_entity_poly.type
_entity_poly.pdbx_seq_one_letter_code
_entity_poly.pdbx_strand_id
1 'polypeptide(L)'
;MTTQSEDHLSCPVCHDIFEDPVILSCSHSFCKACLQRWWLDKPIKQCPVCKTISLQSSQTLCTVHSENLRLFCLDHQEPACVVCRDSAVHVNHRFSPINEAAHTHKQELQECLKPLKEKLKLYEEVKGKCVQTAEHISVQTQETEKQIKQQFTRLRQFLQNEEDARIAALKDEEKQKSQKMKVKIETLSRKIADLSGTIRATEREVRAEDISFLHNYKAAVKRVQQLSVLDVPQLVSGLPENSVFVNDDW
;
A
#
# COMPACT_ATOMS: atom_id res chain seq x y z
N MET A 1 -9.46 -7.26 -11.09
CA MET A 1 -9.05 -7.03 -12.49
C MET A 1 -9.23 -8.33 -13.23
N THR A 2 -10.10 -8.32 -14.24
CA THR A 2 -10.56 -9.46 -15.04
C THR A 2 -9.39 -10.06 -15.82
N THR A 3 -9.10 -11.33 -15.60
CA THR A 3 -8.14 -12.12 -16.37
C THR A 3 -8.71 -12.40 -17.76
N GLN A 4 -8.30 -11.60 -18.75
CA GLN A 4 -8.47 -11.93 -20.16
C GLN A 4 -7.58 -13.12 -20.50
N SER A 5 -8.07 -14.34 -20.27
CA SER A 5 -7.45 -15.56 -20.80
C SER A 5 -8.44 -16.73 -20.98
N GLU A 6 -9.75 -16.47 -21.04
CA GLU A 6 -10.77 -17.52 -21.15
C GLU A 6 -11.27 -17.74 -22.60
N ASP A 7 -10.90 -16.88 -23.56
CA ASP A 7 -11.48 -16.88 -24.91
C ASP A 7 -10.91 -17.95 -25.88
N HIS A 8 -10.04 -18.85 -25.42
CA HIS A 8 -9.41 -19.89 -26.27
C HIS A 8 -9.86 -21.32 -25.97
N LEU A 9 -10.75 -21.54 -24.99
CA LEU A 9 -11.18 -22.89 -24.59
C LEU A 9 -12.67 -23.17 -24.88
N SER A 10 -13.38 -22.24 -25.51
CA SER A 10 -14.80 -22.35 -25.79
C SER A 10 -15.10 -22.63 -27.27
N CYS A 11 -16.12 -23.45 -27.51
CA CYS A 11 -16.61 -23.79 -28.83
C CYS A 11 -17.39 -22.61 -29.42
N PRO A 12 -17.05 -22.11 -30.61
CA PRO A 12 -17.73 -20.95 -31.21
C PRO A 12 -19.19 -21.23 -31.65
N VAL A 13 -19.68 -22.46 -31.49
CA VAL A 13 -21.06 -22.85 -31.82
C VAL A 13 -21.95 -22.90 -30.58
N CYS A 14 -21.50 -23.57 -29.50
CA CYS A 14 -22.27 -23.66 -28.26
C CYS A 14 -21.81 -22.68 -27.17
N HIS A 15 -20.64 -22.06 -27.33
CA HIS A 15 -19.98 -21.16 -26.38
C HIS A 15 -19.58 -21.82 -25.04
N ASP A 16 -19.73 -23.14 -24.94
CA ASP A 16 -19.23 -23.95 -23.82
C ASP A 16 -17.80 -24.44 -24.05
N ILE A 17 -17.16 -24.90 -22.97
CA ILE A 17 -15.86 -25.59 -23.04
C ILE A 17 -15.94 -26.77 -24.02
N PHE A 18 -14.92 -26.96 -24.85
CA PHE A 18 -14.92 -28.01 -25.86
C PHE A 18 -15.14 -29.42 -25.29
N GLU A 19 -16.22 -30.09 -25.74
CA GLU A 19 -16.45 -31.53 -25.58
C GLU A 19 -16.12 -32.28 -26.88
N ASP A 20 -15.16 -33.21 -26.83
CA ASP A 20 -14.65 -33.97 -27.99
C ASP A 20 -14.28 -33.05 -29.19
N PRO A 21 -13.21 -32.22 -29.06
CA PRO A 21 -12.90 -31.19 -30.04
C PRO A 21 -12.44 -31.77 -31.40
N VAL A 22 -13.06 -31.28 -32.47
CA VAL A 22 -12.68 -31.56 -33.85
C VAL A 22 -12.08 -30.31 -34.49
N ILE A 23 -10.86 -30.43 -35.01
CA ILE A 23 -10.16 -29.35 -35.72
C ILE A 23 -10.33 -29.55 -37.22
N LEU A 24 -10.88 -28.55 -37.91
CA LEU A 24 -11.02 -28.55 -39.36
C LEU A 24 -9.68 -28.21 -40.05
N SER A 25 -9.58 -28.45 -41.36
CA SER A 25 -8.39 -28.09 -42.15
C SER A 25 -8.03 -26.60 -42.12
N CYS A 26 -9.00 -25.73 -41.81
CA CYS A 26 -8.81 -24.30 -41.57
C CYS A 26 -8.39 -23.97 -40.12
N SER A 27 -7.96 -24.95 -39.33
CA SER A 27 -7.50 -24.84 -37.93
C SER A 27 -8.53 -24.31 -36.92
N HIS A 28 -9.81 -24.25 -37.28
CA HIS A 28 -10.90 -23.91 -36.36
C HIS A 28 -11.39 -25.16 -35.63
N SER A 29 -11.59 -25.03 -34.32
CA SER A 29 -12.00 -26.11 -33.42
C SER A 29 -13.47 -26.00 -33.05
N PHE A 30 -14.16 -27.13 -32.94
CA PHE A 30 -15.59 -27.23 -32.57
C PHE A 30 -15.83 -28.49 -31.73
N CYS A 31 -16.86 -28.51 -30.87
CA CYS A 31 -17.33 -29.79 -30.31
C CYS A 31 -17.81 -30.70 -31.44
N LYS A 32 -17.49 -32.00 -31.39
CA LYS A 32 -17.91 -32.97 -32.42
C LYS A 32 -19.41 -32.95 -32.68
N ALA A 33 -20.22 -32.89 -31.62
CA ALA A 33 -21.67 -32.82 -31.72
C ALA A 33 -22.15 -31.52 -32.39
N CYS A 34 -21.53 -30.38 -32.07
CA CYS A 34 -21.83 -29.09 -32.70
C CYS A 34 -21.52 -29.11 -34.19
N LEU A 35 -20.37 -29.65 -34.57
CA LEU A 35 -19.95 -29.76 -35.95
C LEU A 35 -20.84 -30.74 -36.75
N GLN A 36 -21.18 -31.89 -36.17
CA GLN A 36 -22.08 -32.87 -36.77
C GLN A 36 -23.49 -32.31 -37.00
N ARG A 37 -24.06 -31.59 -36.01
CA ARG A 37 -25.34 -30.90 -36.16
C ARG A 37 -25.30 -29.83 -37.25
N TRP A 38 -24.24 -29.02 -37.28
CA TRP A 38 -24.06 -28.00 -38.32
C TRP A 38 -24.01 -28.58 -39.73
N TRP A 39 -23.52 -29.81 -39.86
CA TRP A 39 -23.36 -30.53 -41.12
C TRP A 39 -24.51 -31.47 -41.47
N LEU A 40 -25.51 -31.67 -40.60
CA LEU A 40 -26.52 -32.73 -40.75
C LEU A 40 -27.21 -32.70 -42.11
N ASP A 41 -27.61 -31.51 -42.57
CA ASP A 41 -28.43 -31.33 -43.79
C ASP A 41 -27.71 -30.54 -44.91
N LYS A 42 -26.39 -30.36 -44.80
CA LYS A 42 -25.62 -29.58 -45.78
C LYS A 42 -24.92 -30.50 -46.80
N PRO A 43 -25.12 -30.30 -48.11
CA PRO A 43 -24.39 -31.06 -49.15
C PRO A 43 -22.90 -30.70 -49.17
N ILE A 44 -22.54 -29.48 -48.76
CA ILE A 44 -21.15 -29.02 -48.66
C ILE A 44 -20.81 -28.78 -47.18
N LYS A 45 -19.78 -29.48 -46.69
CA LYS A 45 -19.34 -29.40 -45.30
C LYS A 45 -18.43 -28.19 -45.10
N GLN A 46 -19.01 -27.04 -44.77
CA GLN A 46 -18.27 -25.79 -44.55
C GLN A 46 -17.97 -25.56 -43.08
N CYS A 47 -16.83 -24.93 -42.79
CA CYS A 47 -16.50 -24.44 -41.45
C CYS A 47 -17.57 -23.43 -40.96
N PRO A 48 -18.13 -23.61 -39.75
CA PRO A 48 -19.07 -22.64 -39.17
C PRO A 48 -18.50 -21.21 -39.03
N VAL A 49 -17.18 -21.07 -38.85
CA VAL A 49 -16.51 -19.78 -38.62
C VAL A 49 -16.09 -19.13 -39.94
N CYS A 50 -15.21 -19.77 -40.70
CA CYS A 50 -14.61 -19.16 -41.90
C CYS A 50 -15.25 -19.59 -43.22
N LYS A 51 -16.26 -20.48 -43.19
CA LYS A 51 -16.97 -21.02 -44.37
C LYS A 51 -16.11 -21.77 -45.39
N THR A 52 -14.81 -21.95 -45.13
CA THR A 52 -13.92 -22.82 -45.90
C THR A 52 -14.51 -24.22 -45.97
N ILE A 53 -14.55 -24.80 -47.17
CA ILE A 53 -15.00 -26.17 -47.37
C ILE A 53 -14.03 -27.08 -46.63
N SER A 54 -14.56 -27.76 -45.62
CA SER A 54 -13.87 -28.84 -44.92
C SER A 54 -13.90 -30.05 -45.84
N LEU A 55 -12.85 -30.20 -46.65
CA LEU A 55 -12.49 -31.51 -47.18
C LEU A 55 -12.26 -32.40 -45.95
N GLN A 56 -13.18 -33.34 -45.68
CA GLN A 56 -12.98 -34.30 -44.60
C GLN A 56 -11.59 -34.90 -44.77
N SER A 57 -10.71 -34.62 -43.81
CA SER A 57 -9.28 -34.93 -43.81
C SER A 57 -9.07 -36.40 -43.45
N SER A 58 -9.66 -37.27 -44.25
CA SER A 58 -9.28 -38.67 -44.37
C SER A 58 -9.00 -38.93 -45.84
N GLN A 59 -8.11 -38.12 -46.44
CA GLN A 59 -7.48 -38.50 -47.71
C GLN A 59 -6.56 -39.69 -47.41
N THR A 60 -7.17 -40.87 -47.35
CA THR A 60 -6.47 -42.15 -47.32
C THR A 60 -6.04 -42.58 -48.71
N LEU A 61 -6.41 -41.82 -49.74
CA LEU A 61 -6.12 -42.07 -51.15
C LEU A 61 -5.09 -41.08 -51.69
N CYS A 62 -4.20 -41.59 -52.54
CA CYS A 62 -3.25 -40.82 -53.32
C CYS A 62 -4.02 -39.95 -54.32
N THR A 63 -3.68 -38.66 -54.38
CA THR A 63 -4.32 -37.69 -55.27
C THR A 63 -4.03 -37.91 -56.75
N VAL A 64 -2.91 -38.55 -57.08
CA VAL A 64 -2.47 -38.79 -58.46
C VAL A 64 -3.03 -40.10 -59.01
N HIS A 65 -3.06 -41.15 -58.17
CA HIS A 65 -3.41 -42.50 -58.61
C HIS A 65 -4.76 -42.99 -58.09
N SER A 66 -5.43 -42.21 -57.23
CA SER A 66 -6.68 -42.59 -56.54
C SER A 66 -6.60 -43.92 -55.77
N GLU A 67 -5.39 -44.31 -55.37
CA GLU A 67 -5.09 -45.58 -54.69
C GLU A 67 -4.73 -45.36 -53.22
N ASN A 68 -4.93 -46.35 -52.35
CA ASN A 68 -4.70 -46.21 -50.92
C ASN A 68 -3.23 -45.88 -50.57
N LEU A 69 -3.04 -44.86 -49.74
CA LEU A 69 -1.78 -44.49 -49.11
C LEU A 69 -1.46 -45.51 -48.03
N ARG A 70 -0.61 -46.48 -48.37
CA ARG A 70 -0.19 -47.57 -47.47
C ARG A 70 1.29 -47.53 -47.15
N LEU A 71 2.06 -46.70 -47.85
CA LEU A 71 3.50 -46.55 -47.73
C LEU A 71 3.83 -45.13 -47.29
N PHE A 72 5.03 -44.94 -46.75
CA PHE A 72 5.63 -43.66 -46.45
C PHE A 72 7.02 -43.63 -47.07
N CYS A 73 7.29 -42.64 -47.92
CA CYS A 73 8.62 -42.42 -48.49
C CYS A 73 9.50 -41.75 -47.44
N LEU A 74 10.56 -42.43 -46.99
CA LEU A 74 11.45 -41.89 -45.97
C LEU A 74 12.32 -40.74 -46.49
N ASP A 75 12.64 -40.74 -47.78
CA ASP A 75 13.46 -39.69 -48.40
C ASP A 75 12.70 -38.37 -48.58
N HIS A 76 11.44 -38.45 -49.05
CA HIS A 76 10.58 -37.28 -49.25
C HIS A 76 9.73 -36.91 -48.02
N GLN A 77 9.69 -37.76 -47.00
CA GLN A 77 8.89 -37.56 -45.78
C GLN A 77 7.39 -37.39 -46.07
N GLU A 78 6.84 -38.19 -46.97
CA GLU A 78 5.43 -38.09 -47.42
C GLU A 78 4.74 -39.46 -47.57
N PRO A 79 3.42 -39.55 -47.36
CA PRO A 79 2.65 -40.75 -47.67
C PRO A 79 2.63 -41.06 -49.16
N ALA A 80 2.73 -42.35 -49.51
CA ALA A 80 2.72 -42.85 -50.88
C ALA A 80 1.79 -44.06 -51.04
N CYS A 81 1.21 -44.23 -52.23
CA CYS A 81 0.52 -45.47 -52.60
C CYS A 81 1.47 -46.46 -53.27
N VAL A 82 1.00 -47.68 -53.51
CA VAL A 82 1.81 -48.72 -54.15
C VAL A 82 2.24 -48.37 -55.59
N VAL A 83 1.45 -47.55 -56.30
CA VAL A 83 1.79 -47.07 -57.65
C VAL A 83 2.87 -45.99 -57.60
N CYS A 84 2.84 -45.09 -56.61
CA CYS A 84 3.88 -44.08 -56.43
C CYS A 84 5.27 -44.70 -56.21
N ARG A 85 5.34 -45.82 -55.49
CA ARG A 85 6.60 -46.52 -55.19
C ARG A 85 7.38 -46.87 -56.46
N ASP A 86 6.68 -47.35 -57.48
CA ASP A 86 7.29 -47.81 -58.73
C ASP A 86 7.33 -46.70 -59.80
N SER A 87 6.90 -45.48 -59.45
CA SER A 87 6.94 -44.32 -60.34
C SER A 87 8.35 -43.74 -60.48
N ALA A 88 8.59 -43.00 -61.57
CA ALA A 88 9.86 -42.31 -61.81
C ALA A 88 10.22 -41.28 -60.71
N VAL A 89 9.24 -40.85 -59.89
CA VAL A 89 9.44 -39.87 -58.80
C VAL A 89 10.15 -40.49 -57.59
N HIS A 90 10.05 -41.81 -57.39
CA HIS A 90 10.61 -42.50 -56.22
C HIS A 90 11.66 -43.56 -56.58
N VAL A 91 12.42 -43.32 -57.65
CA VAL A 91 13.49 -44.23 -58.08
C VAL A 91 14.54 -44.33 -56.97
N ASN A 92 14.79 -45.55 -56.50
CA ASN A 92 15.73 -45.88 -55.42
C ASN A 92 15.41 -45.26 -54.05
N HIS A 93 14.18 -44.79 -53.81
CA HIS A 93 13.77 -44.29 -52.48
C HIS A 93 13.38 -45.42 -51.55
N ARG A 94 13.52 -45.17 -50.25
CA ARG A 94 13.16 -46.10 -49.20
C ARG A 94 11.73 -45.87 -48.74
N PHE A 95 11.02 -46.97 -48.54
CA PHE A 95 9.66 -46.96 -48.07
C PHE A 95 9.49 -47.79 -46.81
N SER A 96 8.59 -47.35 -45.95
CA SER A 96 8.07 -48.12 -44.83
C SER A 96 6.54 -48.22 -44.91
N PRO A 97 5.92 -49.27 -44.38
CA PRO A 97 4.48 -49.30 -44.16
C PRO A 97 4.04 -48.07 -43.36
N ILE A 98 2.92 -47.46 -43.77
CA ILE A 98 2.46 -46.18 -43.21
C ILE A 98 2.23 -46.25 -41.70
N ASN A 99 1.76 -47.39 -41.19
CA ASN A 99 1.53 -47.60 -39.76
C ASN A 99 2.84 -47.63 -38.96
N GLU A 100 3.90 -48.22 -39.53
CA GLU A 100 5.23 -48.29 -38.89
C GLU A 100 5.88 -46.91 -38.87
N ALA A 101 5.93 -46.22 -40.01
CA ALA A 101 6.47 -44.86 -40.10
C ALA A 101 5.71 -43.89 -39.18
N ALA A 102 4.36 -43.97 -39.15
CA ALA A 102 3.55 -43.17 -38.26
C ALA A 102 3.82 -43.49 -36.78
N HIS A 103 4.07 -44.75 -36.44
CA HIS A 103 4.42 -45.12 -35.07
C HIS A 103 5.78 -44.53 -34.66
N THR A 104 6.80 -44.69 -35.50
CA THR A 104 8.15 -44.15 -35.27
C THR A 104 8.12 -42.63 -35.09
N HIS A 105 7.52 -41.89 -36.04
CA HIS A 105 7.46 -40.43 -35.94
C HIS A 105 6.60 -39.94 -34.77
N LYS A 106 5.54 -40.68 -34.38
CA LYS A 106 4.79 -40.39 -33.15
C LYS A 106 5.66 -40.56 -31.91
N GLN A 107 6.48 -41.60 -31.84
CA GLN A 107 7.41 -41.81 -30.74
C GLN A 107 8.47 -40.71 -30.68
N GLU A 108 9.11 -40.39 -31.81
CA GLU A 108 10.10 -39.30 -31.90
C GLU A 108 9.50 -37.96 -31.43
N LEU A 109 8.27 -37.65 -31.88
CA LEU A 109 7.57 -36.44 -31.46
C LEU A 109 7.21 -36.48 -29.97
N GLN A 110 6.81 -37.63 -29.44
CA GLN A 110 6.55 -37.80 -28.01
C GLN A 110 7.81 -37.56 -27.17
N GLU A 111 8.97 -38.07 -27.61
CA GLU A 111 10.25 -37.80 -26.94
C GLU A 111 10.60 -36.31 -27.00
N CYS A 112 10.43 -35.65 -28.15
CA CYS A 112 10.64 -34.21 -28.28
C CYS A 112 9.68 -33.38 -27.42
N LEU A 113 8.48 -33.90 -27.14
CA LEU A 113 7.48 -33.23 -26.32
C LEU A 113 7.79 -33.32 -24.80
N LYS A 114 8.52 -34.34 -24.35
CA LYS A 114 8.82 -34.54 -22.91
C LYS A 114 9.54 -33.33 -22.28
N PRO A 115 10.65 -32.80 -22.83
CA PRO A 115 11.32 -31.63 -22.27
C PRO A 115 10.42 -30.38 -22.24
N LEU A 116 9.53 -30.22 -23.23
CA LEU A 116 8.61 -29.09 -23.27
C LEU A 116 7.57 -29.17 -22.14
N LYS A 117 7.06 -30.36 -21.84
CA LYS A 117 6.15 -30.58 -20.71
C LYS A 117 6.83 -30.32 -19.36
N GLU A 118 8.09 -30.72 -19.20
CA GLU A 118 8.87 -30.44 -17.99
C GLU A 118 9.14 -28.94 -17.85
N LYS A 119 9.51 -28.26 -18.94
CA LYS A 119 9.71 -26.81 -18.95
C LYS A 119 8.44 -26.04 -18.63
N LEU A 120 7.27 -26.50 -19.10
CA LEU A 120 5.98 -25.93 -18.75
C LEU A 120 5.72 -26.02 -17.23
N LYS A 121 5.92 -27.19 -16.62
CA LYS A 121 5.79 -27.36 -15.17
C LYS A 121 6.72 -26.42 -14.39
N LEU A 122 7.97 -26.30 -14.84
CA LEU A 122 8.93 -25.38 -14.23
C LEU A 122 8.44 -23.92 -14.29
N TYR A 123 7.89 -23.49 -15.43
CA TYR A 123 7.33 -22.14 -15.56
C TYR A 123 6.12 -21.92 -14.68
N GLU A 124 5.25 -22.92 -14.51
CA GLU A 124 4.12 -22.84 -13.58
C GLU A 124 4.58 -22.71 -12.12
N GLU A 125 5.60 -23.47 -11.71
CA GLU A 125 6.20 -23.37 -10.38
C GLU A 125 6.83 -21.99 -10.13
N VAL A 126 7.63 -21.49 -11.09
CA VAL A 126 8.25 -20.17 -11.00
C VAL A 126 7.18 -19.07 -10.94
N LYS A 127 6.15 -19.16 -11.78
CA LYS A 127 5.00 -18.23 -11.74
C LYS A 127 4.35 -18.23 -10.35
N GLY A 128 4.12 -19.40 -9.77
CA GLY A 128 3.56 -19.52 -8.41
C GLY A 128 4.42 -18.82 -7.36
N LYS A 129 5.74 -19.02 -7.39
CA LYS A 129 6.69 -18.35 -6.48
C LYS A 129 6.70 -16.83 -6.66
N CYS A 130 6.62 -16.35 -7.91
CA CYS A 130 6.55 -14.92 -8.20
C CYS A 130 5.27 -14.29 -7.64
N VAL A 131 4.11 -14.94 -7.81
CA VAL A 131 2.83 -14.47 -7.26
C VAL A 131 2.89 -14.39 -5.73
N GLN A 132 3.37 -15.44 -5.06
CA GLN A 132 3.53 -15.45 -3.61
C GLN A 132 4.48 -14.36 -3.12
N THR A 133 5.58 -14.12 -3.84
CA THR A 133 6.54 -13.05 -3.49
C THR A 133 5.89 -11.68 -3.60
N ALA A 134 5.10 -11.43 -4.65
CA ALA A 134 4.40 -10.16 -4.83
C ALA A 134 3.36 -9.91 -3.72
N GLU A 135 2.61 -10.94 -3.33
CA GLU A 135 1.66 -10.86 -2.21
C GLU A 135 2.38 -10.54 -0.89
N HIS A 136 3.50 -11.22 -0.61
CA HIS A 136 4.30 -10.94 0.58
C HIS A 136 4.81 -9.50 0.60
N ILE A 137 5.36 -9.00 -0.52
CA ILE A 137 5.83 -7.61 -0.63
C ILE A 137 4.67 -6.63 -0.34
N SER A 138 3.49 -6.90 -0.89
CA SER A 138 2.30 -6.07 -0.66
C SER A 138 1.91 -6.03 0.82
N VAL A 139 1.79 -7.19 1.47
CA VAL A 139 1.43 -7.29 2.89
C VAL A 139 2.47 -6.63 3.78
N GLN A 140 3.76 -6.90 3.53
CA GLN A 140 4.86 -6.33 4.29
C GLN A 140 4.90 -4.80 4.18
N THR A 141 4.63 -4.26 2.99
CA THR A 141 4.58 -2.81 2.76
C THR A 141 3.48 -2.16 3.62
N GLN A 142 2.27 -2.73 3.61
CA GLN A 142 1.14 -2.21 4.39
C GLN A 142 1.40 -2.28 5.90
N GLU A 143 1.96 -3.39 6.39
CA GLU A 143 2.27 -3.54 7.81
C GLU A 143 3.38 -2.58 8.24
N THR A 144 4.43 -2.42 7.43
CA THR A 144 5.51 -1.47 7.70
C THR A 144 4.98 -0.03 7.71
N GLU A 145 4.14 0.35 6.75
CA GLU A 145 3.49 1.67 6.72
C GLU A 145 2.67 1.91 8.00
N LYS A 146 1.88 0.92 8.42
CA LYS A 146 1.10 0.99 9.66
C LYS A 146 1.99 1.19 10.88
N GLN A 147 3.09 0.45 10.98
CA GLN A 147 4.06 0.59 12.06
C GLN A 147 4.69 1.98 12.08
N ILE A 148 5.12 2.50 10.93
CA ILE A 148 5.66 3.87 10.82
C ILE A 148 4.63 4.87 11.33
N LYS A 149 3.39 4.81 10.84
CA LYS A 149 2.31 5.71 11.28
C LYS A 149 2.06 5.63 12.79
N GLN A 150 2.05 4.43 13.37
CA GLN A 150 1.86 4.23 14.80
C GLN A 150 3.01 4.84 15.62
N GLN A 151 4.26 4.67 15.20
CA GLN A 151 5.42 5.25 15.89
C GLN A 151 5.34 6.78 15.91
N PHE A 152 5.02 7.40 14.77
CA PHE A 152 4.85 8.85 14.70
C PHE A 152 3.66 9.37 15.53
N THR A 153 2.58 8.61 15.61
CA THR A 153 1.44 8.97 16.49
C THR A 153 1.85 8.92 17.96
N ARG A 154 2.60 7.91 18.38
CA ARG A 154 3.13 7.84 19.76
C ARG A 154 4.06 9.00 20.07
N LEU A 155 4.95 9.35 19.15
CA LEU A 155 5.86 10.48 19.31
C LEU A 155 5.09 11.81 19.44
N ARG A 156 4.11 12.07 18.57
CA ARG A 156 3.26 13.26 18.68
C ARG A 156 2.53 13.33 20.01
N GLN A 157 1.97 12.23 20.49
CA GLN A 157 1.31 12.20 21.79
C GLN A 157 2.27 12.50 22.94
N PHE A 158 3.49 11.94 22.88
CA PHE A 158 4.53 12.24 23.86
C PHE A 158 4.87 13.73 23.89
N LEU A 159 5.11 14.32 22.71
CA LEU A 159 5.43 15.75 22.60
C LEU A 159 4.29 16.64 23.11
N GLN A 160 3.03 16.32 22.80
CA GLN A 160 1.89 17.09 23.30
C GLN A 160 1.79 17.03 24.83
N ASN A 161 1.93 15.83 25.41
CA ASN A 161 1.88 15.67 26.86
C ASN A 161 2.99 16.45 27.56
N GLU A 162 4.18 16.47 26.96
CA GLU A 162 5.32 17.19 27.48
C GLU A 162 5.16 18.71 27.35
N GLU A 163 4.61 19.19 26.24
CA GLU A 163 4.23 20.60 26.05
C GLU A 163 3.21 21.03 27.10
N ASP A 164 2.12 20.27 27.26
CA ASP A 164 1.06 20.54 28.22
C ASP A 164 1.60 20.59 29.66
N ALA A 165 2.49 19.65 30.02
CA ALA A 165 3.14 19.61 31.32
C ALA A 165 4.02 20.84 31.58
N ARG A 166 4.80 21.28 30.59
CA ARG A 166 5.63 22.49 30.69
C ARG A 166 4.79 23.76 30.82
N ILE A 167 3.72 23.88 30.04
CA ILE A 167 2.79 25.01 30.12
C ILE A 167 2.10 25.04 31.49
N ALA A 168 1.70 23.89 32.02
CA ALA A 168 1.09 23.80 33.35
C ALA A 168 2.06 24.26 34.45
N ALA A 169 3.31 23.77 34.41
CA ALA A 169 4.35 24.17 35.36
C ALA A 169 4.62 25.69 35.32
N LEU A 170 4.67 26.28 34.12
CA LEU A 170 4.85 27.72 33.95
C LEU A 170 3.68 28.51 34.57
N LYS A 171 2.43 28.09 34.34
CA LYS A 171 1.23 28.73 34.91
C LYS A 171 1.20 28.63 36.44
N ASP A 172 1.63 27.50 37.00
CA ASP A 172 1.73 27.33 38.45
C ASP A 172 2.81 28.26 39.04
N GLU A 173 3.96 28.39 38.36
CA GLU A 173 5.01 29.32 38.78
C GLU A 173 4.55 30.78 38.72
N GLU A 174 3.88 31.19 37.63
CA GLU A 174 3.29 32.52 37.49
C GLU A 174 2.31 32.80 38.64
N LYS A 175 1.41 31.86 38.94
CA LYS A 175 0.43 31.98 40.01
C LYS A 175 1.10 32.13 41.38
N GLN A 176 2.13 31.33 41.67
CA GLN A 176 2.88 31.41 42.92
C GLN A 176 3.61 32.76 43.06
N LYS A 177 4.31 33.21 42.00
CA LYS A 177 5.02 34.50 41.99
C LYS A 177 4.05 35.67 42.14
N SER A 178 2.92 35.64 41.44
CA SER A 178 1.88 36.67 41.51
C SER A 178 1.25 36.75 42.90
N GLN A 179 0.93 35.60 43.52
CA GLN A 179 0.40 35.56 44.87
C GLN A 179 1.40 36.09 45.91
N LYS A 180 2.68 35.73 45.78
CA LYS A 180 3.75 36.28 46.63
C LYS A 180 3.86 37.79 46.50
N MET A 181 3.76 38.31 45.28
CA MET A 181 3.76 39.76 45.03
C MET A 181 2.52 40.42 45.64
N LYS A 182 1.32 39.84 45.49
CA LYS A 182 0.09 40.34 46.10
C LYS A 182 0.22 40.51 47.62
N VAL A 183 0.74 39.49 48.31
CA VAL A 183 0.98 39.56 49.77
C VAL A 183 1.99 40.66 50.12
N LYS A 184 3.06 40.84 49.33
CA LYS A 184 4.01 41.94 49.51
C LYS A 184 3.33 43.31 49.34
N ILE A 185 2.52 43.48 48.30
CA ILE A 185 1.77 44.71 48.04
C ILE A 185 0.83 45.00 49.21
N GLU A 186 0.04 44.02 49.67
CA GLU A 186 -0.86 44.18 50.81
C GLU A 186 -0.13 44.57 52.10
N THR A 187 1.06 44.00 52.32
CA THR A 187 1.93 44.32 53.46
C THR A 187 2.44 45.76 53.38
N LEU A 188 2.90 46.19 52.20
CA LEU A 188 3.35 47.57 51.98
C LEU A 188 2.21 48.56 52.12
N SER A 189 1.03 48.26 51.55
CA SER A 189 -0.17 49.10 51.69
C SER A 189 -0.56 49.30 53.15
N ARG A 190 -0.45 48.27 53.99
CA ARG A 190 -0.68 48.39 55.43
C ARG A 190 0.32 49.32 56.10
N LYS A 191 1.62 49.13 55.84
CA LYS A 191 2.67 50.03 56.36
C LYS A 191 2.47 51.48 55.92
N ILE A 192 2.08 51.70 54.66
CA ILE A 192 1.76 53.04 54.12
C ILE A 192 0.56 53.65 54.87
N ALA A 193 -0.50 52.88 55.10
CA ALA A 193 -1.67 53.36 55.84
C ALA A 193 -1.34 53.72 57.29
N ASP A 194 -0.53 52.91 57.98
CA ASP A 194 -0.10 53.15 59.36
C ASP A 194 0.78 54.42 59.47
N LEU A 195 1.76 54.57 58.57
CA LEU A 195 2.62 55.75 58.47
C LEU A 195 1.79 57.01 58.15
N SER A 196 0.93 56.93 57.13
CA SER A 196 0.07 58.05 56.71
C SER A 196 -0.91 58.45 57.81
N GLY A 197 -1.44 57.48 58.57
CA GLY A 197 -2.29 57.74 59.73
C GLY A 197 -1.56 58.49 60.84
N THR A 198 -0.31 58.10 61.10
CA THR A 198 0.51 58.74 62.14
C THR A 198 0.99 60.13 61.74
N ILE A 199 1.39 60.34 60.49
CA ILE A 199 1.71 61.67 59.94
C ILE A 199 0.50 62.58 60.11
N ARG A 200 -0.68 62.16 59.63
CA ARG A 200 -1.91 62.95 59.75
C ARG A 200 -2.29 63.28 61.19
N ALA A 201 -2.13 62.34 62.12
CA ALA A 201 -2.38 62.58 63.54
C ALA A 201 -1.38 63.58 64.13
N THR A 202 -0.10 63.44 63.81
CA THR A 202 0.94 64.36 64.29
C THR A 202 0.75 65.77 63.73
N GLU A 203 0.44 65.89 62.44
CA GLU A 203 0.13 67.16 61.80
C GLU A 203 -1.10 67.85 62.40
N ARG A 204 -2.12 67.09 62.82
CA ARG A 204 -3.27 67.66 63.54
C ARG A 204 -2.86 68.24 64.88
N GLU A 205 -2.03 67.53 65.63
CA GLU A 205 -1.54 67.99 66.92
C GLU A 205 -0.64 69.22 66.79
N VAL A 206 0.19 69.30 65.74
CA VAL A 206 1.00 70.49 65.43
C VAL A 206 0.12 71.71 65.10
N ARG A 207 -1.08 71.51 64.56
CA ARG A 207 -2.06 72.58 64.29
C ARG A 207 -2.98 72.91 65.48
N ALA A 208 -2.85 72.22 66.61
CA ALA A 208 -3.68 72.46 67.78
C ALA A 208 -3.28 73.75 68.50
N GLU A 209 -4.19 74.32 69.30
CA GLU A 209 -3.93 75.48 70.15
C GLU A 209 -2.80 75.19 71.17
N ASP A 210 -2.01 76.22 71.51
CA ASP A 210 -0.74 76.08 72.24
C ASP A 210 -0.84 75.24 73.53
N ILE A 211 -1.88 75.47 74.36
CA ILE A 211 -2.08 74.73 75.61
C ILE A 211 -2.35 73.24 75.33
N SER A 212 -3.21 72.96 74.34
CA SER A 212 -3.56 71.59 73.90
C SER A 212 -2.38 70.86 73.26
N PHE A 213 -1.56 71.57 72.49
CA PHE A 213 -0.32 71.04 71.93
C PHE A 213 0.68 70.68 73.03
N LEU A 214 0.94 71.58 73.99
CA LEU A 214 1.89 71.35 75.07
C LEU A 214 1.49 70.16 75.97
N HIS A 215 0.19 69.99 76.27
CA HIS A 215 -0.29 68.82 77.02
C HIS A 215 -0.05 67.50 76.28
N ASN A 216 -0.10 67.50 74.94
CA ASN A 216 0.00 66.29 74.12
C ASN A 216 1.39 66.08 73.48
N TYR A 217 2.30 67.06 73.58
CA TYR A 217 3.61 67.08 72.93
C TYR A 217 4.41 65.81 73.19
N LYS A 218 4.52 65.40 74.46
CA LYS A 218 5.28 64.20 74.85
C LYS A 218 4.68 62.92 74.24
N ALA A 219 3.35 62.85 74.12
CA ALA A 219 2.67 61.72 73.50
C ALA A 219 2.87 61.71 71.98
N ALA A 220 2.81 62.88 71.32
CA ALA A 220 3.06 63.02 69.89
C ALA A 220 4.50 62.63 69.52
N VAL A 221 5.49 63.10 70.28
CA VAL A 221 6.91 62.72 70.09
C VAL A 221 7.08 61.20 70.23
N LYS A 222 6.47 60.57 71.25
CA LYS A 222 6.54 59.12 71.43
C LYS A 222 5.95 58.34 70.25
N ARG A 223 4.84 58.81 69.66
CA ARG A 223 4.24 58.18 68.46
C ARG A 223 5.17 58.23 67.25
N VAL A 224 5.82 59.37 67.01
CA VAL A 224 6.76 59.53 65.89
C VAL A 224 8.03 58.69 66.08
N GLN A 225 8.55 58.66 67.30
CA GLN A 225 9.75 57.89 67.65
C GLN A 225 9.55 56.38 67.56
N GLN A 226 8.34 55.88 67.81
CA GLN A 226 8.03 54.45 67.68
C GLN A 226 8.10 53.94 66.23
N LEU A 227 7.87 54.80 65.23
CA LEU A 227 7.87 54.41 63.81
C LEU A 227 9.22 54.59 63.11
N SER A 228 10.13 55.40 63.66
CA SER A 228 11.48 55.61 63.12
C SER A 228 12.36 54.35 63.20
N VAL A 229 11.89 53.32 63.93
CA VAL A 229 12.53 52.02 64.10
C VAL A 229 12.08 51.00 63.02
N LEU A 230 11.10 51.32 62.18
CA LEU A 230 10.66 50.41 61.13
C LEU A 230 11.62 50.39 59.93
N ASP A 231 12.19 49.22 59.65
CA ASP A 231 13.02 49.00 58.46
C ASP A 231 12.26 49.35 57.16
N VAL A 232 12.92 50.14 56.32
CA VAL A 232 12.53 50.38 54.93
C VAL A 232 12.61 49.05 54.19
N PRO A 233 11.51 48.53 53.63
CA PRO A 233 11.56 47.29 52.87
C PRO A 233 12.45 47.48 51.64
N GLN A 234 13.53 46.70 51.53
CA GLN A 234 14.39 46.70 50.35
C GLN A 234 13.57 46.31 49.12
N LEU A 235 13.58 47.20 48.13
CA LEU A 235 13.06 46.92 46.80
C LEU A 235 13.98 45.88 46.16
N VAL A 236 13.62 44.61 46.22
CA VAL A 236 14.29 43.59 45.40
C VAL A 236 13.96 43.93 43.96
N SER A 237 14.94 44.48 43.26
CA SER A 237 14.98 44.73 41.83
C SER A 237 14.81 43.42 41.07
N GLY A 238 13.56 42.96 40.95
CA GLY A 238 13.15 41.94 40.01
C GLY A 238 12.79 42.61 38.69
N LEU A 239 13.79 43.13 37.97
CA LEU A 239 13.67 43.10 36.52
C LEU A 239 13.48 41.61 36.14
N PRO A 240 12.60 41.27 35.21
CA PRO A 240 12.54 39.92 34.68
C PRO A 240 13.82 39.69 33.86
N GLU A 241 14.92 39.37 34.52
CA GLU A 241 16.05 38.72 33.87
C GLU A 241 15.55 37.35 33.40
N ASN A 242 15.53 37.19 32.08
CA ASN A 242 15.08 36.04 31.30
C ASN A 242 13.59 35.99 30.98
N SER A 243 13.11 36.98 30.22
CA SER A 243 12.14 36.70 29.17
C SER A 243 12.82 35.86 28.06
N VAL A 244 13.15 34.60 28.34
CA VAL A 244 13.34 33.61 27.27
C VAL A 244 11.95 33.15 26.88
N PHE A 245 11.27 34.00 26.10
CA PHE A 245 10.23 33.53 25.22
C PHE A 245 10.94 32.61 24.23
N VAL A 246 10.82 31.30 24.47
CA VAL A 246 11.12 30.23 23.52
C VAL A 246 12.51 30.36 22.88
N ASN A 247 13.48 29.60 23.39
CA ASN A 247 14.61 29.24 22.54
C ASN A 247 14.05 28.44 21.36
N ASP A 248 13.91 29.10 20.22
CA ASP A 248 13.71 28.48 18.92
C ASP A 248 15.01 27.74 18.55
N ASP A 249 15.22 26.59 19.17
CA ASP A 249 16.09 25.56 18.65
C ASP A 249 15.28 24.27 18.67
N TRP A 250 14.80 23.89 17.48
CA TRP A 250 14.44 22.57 16.91
C TRP A 250 13.21 22.66 16.01
#